data_AF-A0AAD4FL09-F1
#
_entry.id   AF-A0AAD4FL09-F1
#
_cell.length_a   1.000
_cell.length_b   1.000
_cell.length_c   1.000
_cell.angle_alpha   90.00
_cell.angle_beta   90.00
_cell.angle_gamma   90.00
#
_symmetry.space_group_name_H-M   'P 1'
#
loop_
_entity.id
_entity.type
_entity.pdbx_description
1 polymer ?
#
loop_
_entity_poly.entity_id
_entity_poly.type
_entity_poly.pdbx_seq_one_letter_code
_entity_poly.pdbx_strand_id
1 'polypeptide(L)'
;MTDAEAQEAMADWYQFYLVPGAAHCNANALQPGPYPQDNMATIIGWVKNRVKPSRLNATVVSGANAGEVQQLCQWPGRPFWSGNSSDFECVEDKASIESWTYTFDAFKVPVY
;
A
#
# COMPACT_ATOMS: atom_id res chain seq x y z
N MET A 1 13.68 -19.38 1.19
CA MET A 1 13.16 -18.14 0.61
C MET A 1 13.04 -17.14 1.76
N THR A 2 13.71 -16.00 1.66
CA THR A 2 13.54 -14.87 2.60
C THR A 2 12.19 -14.17 2.32
N ASP A 3 11.72 -13.34 3.24
CA ASP A 3 10.47 -12.58 3.04
C ASP A 3 10.56 -11.66 1.80
N ALA A 4 11.74 -11.08 1.55
CA ALA A 4 11.98 -10.25 0.37
C ALA A 4 11.87 -11.07 -0.93
N GLU A 5 12.52 -12.24 -0.99
CA GLU A 5 12.41 -13.15 -2.14
C GLU A 5 10.95 -13.62 -2.34
N ALA A 6 10.23 -13.86 -1.24
CA ALA A 6 8.82 -14.23 -1.29
C ALA A 6 7.95 -13.10 -1.85
N GLN A 7 8.16 -11.86 -1.39
CA GLN A 7 7.43 -10.68 -1.84
C GLN A 7 7.72 -10.37 -3.30
N GLU A 8 8.98 -10.50 -3.75
CA GLU A 8 9.35 -10.34 -5.15
C GLU A 8 8.64 -11.38 -6.03
N ALA A 9 8.67 -12.66 -5.64
CA ALA A 9 7.99 -13.72 -6.38
C ALA A 9 6.46 -13.56 -6.38
N MET A 10 5.88 -13.06 -5.29
CA MET A 10 4.44 -12.79 -5.21
C MET A 10 4.03 -11.58 -6.05
N ALA A 11 4.86 -10.54 -6.14
CA ALA A 11 4.54 -9.28 -6.82
C ALA A 11 4.07 -9.47 -8.28
N ASP A 12 4.45 -10.57 -8.93
CA ASP A 12 4.03 -10.88 -10.30
C ASP A 12 2.55 -11.26 -10.44
N TRP A 13 1.89 -11.68 -9.36
CA TRP A 13 0.49 -12.13 -9.37
C TRP A 13 -0.35 -11.65 -8.18
N TYR A 14 0.29 -11.19 -7.10
CA TYR A 14 -0.33 -10.68 -5.89
C TYR A 14 0.46 -9.48 -5.36
N GLN A 15 -0.24 -8.36 -5.17
CA GLN A 15 0.31 -7.16 -4.57
C GLN A 15 -0.60 -6.69 -3.45
N PHE A 16 0.00 -6.28 -2.34
CA PHE A 16 -0.71 -5.74 -1.18
C PHE A 16 -0.38 -4.25 -1.03
N TYR A 17 -1.40 -3.44 -0.79
CA TYR A 17 -1.29 -1.99 -0.64
C TYR A 17 -2.01 -1.57 0.65
N LEU A 18 -1.27 -0.93 1.55
CA LEU A 18 -1.87 -0.25 2.70
C LEU A 18 -2.41 1.10 2.25
N VAL A 19 -3.56 1.50 2.80
CA VAL A 19 -4.23 2.77 2.49
C VAL A 19 -4.22 3.66 3.74
N PRO A 20 -3.22 4.55 3.90
CA PRO A 20 -3.15 5.42 5.07
C PRO A 20 -4.38 6.34 5.17
N GLY A 21 -4.99 6.41 6.35
CA GLY A 21 -6.19 7.23 6.58
C GLY A 21 -7.49 6.61 6.05
N ALA A 22 -7.48 5.41 5.46
CA ALA A 22 -8.72 4.70 5.17
C ALA A 22 -9.37 4.17 6.46
N ALA A 23 -10.70 4.16 6.47
CA ALA A 23 -11.52 3.39 7.40
C ALA A 23 -11.78 1.97 6.84
N HIS A 24 -12.62 1.20 7.51
CA HIS A 24 -13.06 -0.10 7.01
C HIS A 24 -13.83 0.07 5.69
N CYS A 25 -13.19 -0.33 4.59
CA CYS A 25 -13.72 -0.33 3.21
C CYS A 25 -14.11 1.05 2.65
N ASN A 26 -13.68 2.16 3.25
CA ASN A 26 -13.95 3.51 2.72
C ASN A 26 -12.93 4.54 3.24
N ALA A 27 -12.98 5.76 2.72
CA ALA A 27 -12.24 6.88 3.28
C ALA A 27 -12.72 7.23 4.70
N ASN A 28 -11.83 7.78 5.52
CA ASN A 28 -12.15 8.26 6.86
C ASN A 28 -12.27 9.79 6.87
N ALA A 29 -13.42 10.32 7.28
CA ALA A 29 -13.61 11.77 7.40
C ALA A 29 -12.78 12.40 8.53
N LEU A 30 -12.42 11.63 9.56
CA LEU A 30 -11.59 12.11 10.68
C LEU A 30 -10.10 12.02 10.39
N GLN A 31 -9.70 11.25 9.38
CA GLN A 31 -8.33 11.11 8.91
C GLN A 31 -8.32 11.19 7.38
N PRO A 32 -8.56 12.39 6.80
CA PRO A 32 -8.62 12.55 5.36
C PRO A 32 -7.33 12.05 4.71
N GLY A 33 -7.46 11.11 3.78
CA GLY A 33 -6.35 10.46 3.10
C GLY A 33 -6.75 9.94 1.73
N PRO A 34 -5.78 9.48 0.93
CA PRO A 34 -6.06 8.97 -0.40
C PRO A 34 -6.78 7.63 -0.33
N TYR A 35 -7.82 7.45 -1.14
CA TYR A 35 -8.56 6.19 -1.25
C TYR A 35 -8.59 5.70 -2.71
N PRO A 36 -8.31 4.40 -3.00
CA PRO A 36 -8.37 3.87 -4.36
C PRO A 36 -9.79 3.90 -4.92
N GLN A 37 -10.03 4.74 -5.94
CA GLN A 37 -11.32 4.82 -6.65
C GLN A 37 -11.31 3.97 -7.94
N ASP A 38 -10.15 3.87 -8.59
CA ASP A 38 -10.01 3.25 -9.92
C ASP A 38 -9.35 1.86 -9.87
N ASN A 39 -9.34 1.20 -8.70
CA ASN A 39 -8.69 -0.10 -8.51
C ASN A 39 -9.20 -1.19 -9.47
N MET A 40 -10.49 -1.14 -9.85
CA MET A 40 -11.06 -2.04 -10.86
C MET A 40 -10.43 -1.84 -12.24
N ALA A 41 -10.20 -0.58 -12.65
CA ALA A 41 -9.52 -0.30 -13.91
C ALA A 41 -8.05 -0.77 -13.86
N THR A 42 -7.38 -0.57 -12.72
CA THR A 42 -6.01 -1.06 -12.49
C THR A 42 -5.91 -2.57 -12.64
N ILE A 43 -6.77 -3.35 -11.98
CA ILE A 43 -6.70 -4.83 -12.08
C ILE A 43 -7.07 -5.32 -13.49
N ILE A 44 -8.01 -4.65 -14.17
CA ILE A 44 -8.31 -4.94 -15.59
C ILE A 44 -7.08 -4.71 -16.46
N GLY A 45 -6.36 -3.59 -16.27
CA GLY A 45 -5.12 -3.29 -16.99
C GLY A 45 -4.02 -4.30 -16.73
N TRP A 46 -3.86 -4.73 -15.48
CA TRP A 46 -2.88 -5.76 -15.12
C TRP A 46 -3.21 -7.10 -15.81
N VAL A 47 -4.45 -7.58 -15.68
CA VAL A 47 -4.84 -8.90 -16.19
C VAL A 47 -4.90 -8.92 -17.72
N LYS A 48 -5.50 -7.91 -18.35
CA LYS A 48 -5.75 -7.94 -19.81
C LYS A 48 -4.58 -7.41 -20.63
N ASN A 49 -3.87 -6.41 -20.11
CA ASN A 49 -2.85 -5.68 -20.88
C ASN A 49 -1.43 -5.91 -20.35
N ARG A 50 -1.27 -6.77 -19.33
CA ARG A 50 0.02 -7.03 -18.64
C ARG A 50 0.68 -5.77 -18.08
N VAL A 51 -0.12 -4.77 -17.70
CA VAL A 51 0.37 -3.56 -17.04
C VAL A 51 0.42 -3.80 -15.53
N LYS A 52 1.50 -4.42 -15.05
CA LYS A 52 1.73 -4.64 -13.62
C LYS A 52 1.88 -3.28 -12.90
N PRO A 53 1.08 -2.98 -11.87
CA PRO A 53 1.21 -1.73 -11.13
C PRO A 53 2.55 -1.68 -10.40
N SER A 54 3.36 -0.66 -10.64
CA SER A 54 4.51 -0.37 -9.77
C SER A 54 4.07 0.34 -8.48
N ARG A 55 2.93 1.05 -8.54
CA ARG A 55 2.25 1.77 -7.46
C ARG A 55 0.74 1.78 -7.75
N LEU A 56 -0.07 2.05 -6.73
CA LEU A 56 -1.54 2.14 -6.88
C LEU A 56 -1.99 3.58 -6.70
N ASN A 57 -2.66 4.16 -7.71
CA ASN A 57 -3.23 5.50 -7.60
C ASN A 57 -4.43 5.50 -6.63
N ALA A 58 -4.52 6.54 -5.80
CA ALA A 58 -5.59 6.76 -4.85
C ALA A 58 -5.88 8.26 -4.71
N THR A 59 -7.14 8.63 -4.54
CA THR A 59 -7.58 10.03 -4.57
C THR A 59 -7.94 10.49 -3.17
N VAL A 60 -7.44 11.65 -2.76
CA VAL A 60 -7.83 12.28 -1.49
C VAL A 60 -9.25 12.80 -1.62
N VAL A 61 -10.17 12.31 -0.79
CA VAL A 61 -11.62 12.59 -0.96
C VAL A 61 -12.08 13.86 -0.23
N SER A 62 -11.29 14.37 0.72
CA SER A 62 -11.67 15.52 1.55
C SER A 62 -10.45 16.19 2.18
N GLY A 63 -10.65 17.36 2.80
CA GLY A 63 -9.57 18.15 3.41
C GLY A 63 -8.86 19.07 2.43
N ALA A 64 -7.69 19.59 2.82
CA ALA A 64 -6.96 20.60 2.05
C ALA A 64 -6.48 20.09 0.67
N ASN A 65 -6.25 18.78 0.57
CA ASN A 65 -5.71 18.13 -0.63
C ASN A 65 -6.80 17.40 -1.43
N ALA A 66 -8.07 17.71 -1.20
CA ALA A 66 -9.19 17.03 -1.88
C ALA A 66 -9.04 17.10 -3.41
N GLY A 67 -9.18 15.95 -4.07
CA GLY A 67 -9.00 15.79 -5.52
C GLY A 67 -7.56 15.47 -5.95
N GLU A 68 -6.57 15.57 -5.05
CA GLU A 68 -5.21 15.16 -5.35
C GLU A 68 -5.11 13.63 -5.51
N VAL A 69 -4.44 13.18 -6.57
CA VAL A 69 -4.09 11.78 -6.76
C VAL A 69 -2.73 11.53 -6.13
N GLN A 70 -2.72 10.70 -5.10
CA GLN A 70 -1.53 10.22 -4.42
C GLN A 70 -1.30 8.75 -4.74
N GLN A 71 -0.04 8.33 -4.73
CA GLN A 71 0.31 6.96 -5.03
C GLN A 71 0.54 6.16 -3.74
N LEU A 72 0.01 4.95 -3.70
CA LEU A 72 0.25 3.99 -2.64
C LEU A 72 1.43 3.09 -2.99
N CYS A 73 2.18 2.74 -1.97
CA CYS A 73 3.33 1.85 -2.06
C CYS A 73 2.90 0.40 -1.97
N GLN A 74 3.50 -0.45 -2.80
CA GLN A 74 3.40 -1.89 -2.62
C GLN A 74 4.10 -2.26 -1.31
N TRP A 75 3.43 -3.08 -0.49
CA TRP A 75 4.03 -3.66 0.70
C TRP A 75 5.33 -4.41 0.33
N PRO A 76 6.42 -4.26 1.10
CA PRO A 76 6.50 -3.67 2.43
C PRO A 76 6.80 -2.15 2.47
N GLY A 77 6.90 -1.52 1.31
CA GLY A 77 7.16 -0.09 1.21
C GLY A 77 6.02 0.74 1.79
N ARG A 78 6.37 1.82 2.48
CA ARG A 78 5.43 2.86 2.91
C ARG A 78 5.71 4.17 2.19
N PRO A 79 4.69 5.02 1.99
CA PRO A 79 4.91 6.33 1.42
C PRO A 79 5.73 7.21 2.39
N PHE A 80 6.64 8.00 1.85
CA PHE A 80 7.43 8.98 2.58
C PHE A 80 7.55 10.26 1.76
N TRP A 81 7.41 11.38 2.44
CA TRP A 81 7.49 12.71 1.85
C TRP A 81 8.67 13.47 2.46
N SER A 82 9.54 13.99 1.60
CA SER A 82 10.68 14.84 1.97
C SER A 82 10.63 16.17 1.23
N GLY A 83 11.65 17.02 1.41
CA GLY A 83 11.75 18.27 0.66
C GLY A 83 10.63 19.26 0.93
N ASN A 84 10.14 19.36 2.17
CA ASN A 84 8.94 20.15 2.51
C ASN A 84 7.66 19.62 1.83
N SER A 85 7.54 18.29 1.76
CA SER A 85 6.39 17.55 1.21
C SER A 85 6.26 17.56 -0.32
N SER A 86 7.30 17.98 -1.05
CA SER A 86 7.31 17.93 -2.52
C SER A 86 7.76 16.58 -3.07
N ASP A 87 8.64 15.89 -2.34
CA ASP A 87 9.34 14.73 -2.86
C ASP A 87 8.72 13.48 -2.28
N PHE A 88 8.19 12.63 -3.15
CA PHE A 88 7.51 11.40 -2.76
C PHE A 88 8.34 10.16 -3.13
N GLU A 89 8.54 9.28 -2.16
CA GLU A 89 9.20 7.99 -2.35
C GLU A 89 8.50 6.85 -1.61
N CYS A 90 8.70 5.63 -2.09
CA CYS A 90 8.36 4.44 -1.31
C CYS A 90 9.63 3.98 -0.61
N VAL A 91 9.60 3.95 0.72
CA VAL A 91 10.74 3.53 1.53
C VAL A 91 10.41 2.25 2.28
N GLU A 92 11.40 1.38 2.36
CA GLU A 92 11.38 0.24 3.27
C GLU A 92 11.92 0.68 4.61
N ASP A 93 11.08 0.60 5.63
CA ASP A 93 11.40 1.04 6.97
C ASP A 93 11.21 -0.14 7.92
N LYS A 94 12.32 -0.57 8.53
CA LYS A 94 12.34 -1.75 9.40
C LYS A 94 11.32 -1.65 10.53
N ALA A 95 11.23 -0.50 11.20
CA ALA A 95 10.28 -0.31 12.30
C ALA A 95 8.82 -0.39 11.83
N SER A 96 8.54 0.12 10.63
CA SER A 96 7.23 -0.01 9.99
C SER A 96 6.90 -1.47 9.71
N ILE A 97 7.83 -2.23 9.13
CA ILE A 97 7.61 -3.64 8.78
C ILE A 97 7.40 -4.49 10.03
N GLU A 98 8.24 -4.28 11.05
CA GLU A 98 8.17 -4.98 12.34
C GLU A 98 6.83 -4.74 13.06
N SER A 99 6.15 -3.62 12.79
CA SER A 99 4.82 -3.36 13.34
C SER A 99 3.70 -4.22 12.75
N TRP A 100 3.96 -4.95 11.66
CA TRP A 100 2.99 -5.87 11.03
C TRP A 100 3.43 -7.34 11.09
N THR A 101 4.67 -7.61 11.48
CA THR A 101 5.21 -8.97 11.57
C THR A 101 5.36 -9.36 13.03
N TYR A 102 4.60 -10.36 13.47
CA TYR A 102 4.60 -10.81 14.87
C TYR A 102 4.97 -12.29 14.96
N THR A 103 5.74 -12.64 16.00
CA THR A 103 5.95 -14.03 16.41
C THR A 103 4.85 -14.43 17.39
N PHE A 104 4.01 -15.38 16.99
CA PHE A 104 2.96 -15.90 17.86
C PHE A 104 3.41 -17.16 18.61
N ASP A 105 4.29 -16.97 19.61
CA ASP A 105 4.92 -18.06 20.36
C ASP A 105 3.93 -18.91 21.18
N ALA A 106 2.70 -18.43 21.35
CA ALA A 106 1.62 -19.16 22.02
C ALA A 106 1.14 -20.38 21.22
N PHE A 107 1.31 -20.41 19.90
CA PHE A 107 0.85 -21.50 19.05
C PHE A 107 2.04 -22.37 18.62
N LYS A 108 1.92 -23.69 18.85
CA LYS A 108 2.92 -24.68 18.40
C LYS A 108 2.82 -25.03 16.92
N VAL A 109 1.90 -24.38 16.21
CA VAL A 109 1.69 -24.51 14.78
C VAL A 109 1.91 -23.14 14.15
N PRO A 110 2.38 -23.08 12.90
CA PRO A 110 2.41 -21.83 12.18
C PRO A 110 1.01 -21.19 12.13
N VAL A 111 0.96 -19.88 12.35
CA VAL A 111 -0.25 -19.06 12.21
C VAL A 111 0.05 -18.08 11.08
N TYR A 112 -0.76 -18.14 10.03
CA TYR A 112 -0.65 -17.32 8.83
C TYR A 112 -1.90 -16.46 8.69
#